data_AF-A0A6H2A6E1-F1
#
_entry.id   AF-A0A6H2A6E1-F1
#
_cell.length_a   1.000
_cell.length_b   1.000
_cell.length_c   1.000
_cell.angle_alpha   90.00
_cell.angle_beta   90.00
_cell.angle_gamma   90.00
#
_symmetry.space_group_name_H-M   'P 1'
#
loop_
_entity.id
_entity.type
_entity.pdbx_description
1 polymer ?
#
loop_
_entity_poly.entity_id
_entity_poly.type
_entity_poly.pdbx_seq_one_letter_code
_entity_poly.pdbx_strand_id
1 'polypeptide(L)'
;MESPISNWVLLPPGVKKVLHLTDHRVVDRVITVPETGREKSVQSLEFDVDFEDGIAVSKSFSVVSQKLAAELNPYLLGDRYKHFGFTFLKPSPGRIPPRLVLVEPWTRS
;
A
#
# COMPACT_ATOMS: atom_id res chain seq x y z
N MET A 1 -9.98 6.84 22.55
CA MET A 1 -8.86 5.90 22.34
C MET A 1 -8.13 6.37 21.10
N GLU A 2 -7.10 7.19 21.28
CA GLU A 2 -6.20 7.57 20.20
C GLU A 2 -5.41 6.32 19.80
N SER A 3 -5.50 5.93 18.53
CA SER A 3 -4.66 4.84 18.02
C SER A 3 -3.20 5.29 18.13
N PRO A 4 -2.27 4.41 18.53
CA PRO A 4 -0.85 4.76 18.50
C PRO A 4 -0.51 5.28 17.10
N ILE A 5 0.29 6.36 17.03
CA ILE A 5 0.79 6.91 15.77
C ILE A 5 1.54 5.77 15.06
N SER A 6 0.83 5.08 14.17
CA SER A 6 1.36 3.95 13.44
C SER A 6 2.17 4.51 12.28
N ASN A 7 3.42 4.06 12.17
CA ASN A 7 4.30 4.35 11.04
C ASN A 7 3.84 3.65 9.75
N TRP A 8 2.64 3.04 9.74
CA TRP A 8 2.07 2.30 8.63
C TRP A 8 0.77 2.92 8.14
N VAL A 9 0.62 2.99 6.82
CA VAL A 9 -0.66 3.32 6.20
C VAL A 9 -1.67 2.20 6.45
N LEU A 10 -2.81 2.56 7.01
CA LEU A 10 -3.95 1.66 7.18
C LEU A 10 -4.98 1.92 6.09
N LEU A 11 -5.56 0.85 5.53
CA LEU A 11 -6.69 0.91 4.59
C LEU A 11 -7.96 0.45 5.30
N PRO A 12 -8.78 1.37 5.86
CA PRO A 12 -10.06 1.00 6.45
C PRO A 12 -10.98 0.41 5.36
N PRO A 13 -11.72 -0.68 5.66
CA PRO A 13 -12.71 -1.22 4.73
C PRO A 13 -13.74 -0.17 4.30
N GLY A 14 -14.05 -0.12 3.01
CA GLY A 14 -15.01 0.81 2.42
C GLY A 14 -14.50 2.24 2.20
N VAL A 15 -13.32 2.57 2.72
CA VAL A 15 -12.75 3.93 2.65
C VAL A 15 -11.68 3.99 1.57
N LYS A 16 -11.83 4.94 0.64
CA LYS A 16 -10.77 5.26 -0.32
C LYS A 16 -9.65 6.00 0.40
N LYS A 17 -8.41 5.67 0.09
CA LYS A 17 -7.23 6.33 0.64
C LYS A 17 -6.32 6.78 -0.50
N VAL A 18 -5.92 8.04 -0.48
CA VAL A 18 -5.06 8.66 -1.49
C VAL A 18 -3.64 8.77 -0.95
N LEU A 19 -2.69 8.19 -1.66
CA LEU A 19 -1.28 8.17 -1.27
C LEU A 19 -0.39 8.72 -2.38
N HIS A 20 0.67 9.42 -1.99
CA HIS A 20 1.83 9.65 -2.84
C HIS A 20 3.00 8.80 -2.34
N LEU A 21 3.72 8.17 -3.27
CA LEU A 21 4.76 7.18 -2.97
C LEU A 21 6.12 7.73 -3.40
N THR A 22 7.14 7.61 -2.54
CA THR A 22 8.44 8.26 -2.76
C THR A 22 9.61 7.32 -2.90
N ASP A 23 9.55 6.12 -2.35
CA ASP A 23 10.56 5.08 -2.56
C ASP A 23 9.91 3.71 -2.44
N HIS A 24 10.58 2.65 -2.93
CA HIS A 24 10.11 1.29 -2.77
C HIS A 24 11.24 0.29 -2.51
N ARG A 25 10.89 -0.80 -1.83
CA ARG A 25 11.77 -1.93 -1.55
C ARG A 25 10.97 -3.24 -1.54
N VAL A 26 11.62 -4.32 -1.96
CA VAL A 26 11.07 -5.68 -1.83
C VAL A 26 11.60 -6.26 -0.53
N VAL A 27 10.69 -6.74 0.32
CA VAL A 27 11.01 -7.30 1.64
C VAL A 27 10.45 -8.71 1.74
N ASP A 28 11.30 -9.67 2.04
CA ASP A 28 10.87 -11.03 2.36
C ASP A 28 10.20 -11.06 3.74
N ARG A 29 9.01 -11.65 3.82
CA ARG A 29 8.25 -11.80 5.06
C ARG A 29 7.82 -13.24 5.22
N VAL A 30 7.86 -13.73 6.45
CA VAL A 30 7.22 -15.00 6.80
C VAL A 30 5.79 -14.68 7.21
N ILE A 31 4.82 -15.26 6.50
CA ILE A 31 3.40 -15.19 6.87
C ILE A 31 2.89 -16.57 7.27
N THR A 32 2.00 -16.61 8.24
CA THR A 32 1.28 -17.84 8.57
C THR A 32 0.09 -17.98 7.63
N VAL A 33 0.07 -19.05 6.83
CA VAL A 33 -1.06 -19.37 5.95
C VAL A 33 -2.24 -19.77 6.82
N PRO A 34 -3.34 -19.00 6.83
CA PRO A 34 -4.38 -19.23 7.82
C PRO A 34 -5.14 -20.55 7.66
N GLU A 35 -5.11 -21.16 6.48
CA GLU A 35 -5.80 -22.41 6.18
C GLU A 35 -5.06 -23.63 6.75
N THR A 36 -3.74 -23.55 6.89
CA THR A 36 -2.89 -24.69 7.26
C THR A 36 -2.04 -24.43 8.50
N GLY A 37 -1.99 -23.18 8.98
CA GLY A 37 -1.10 -22.75 10.07
C GLY A 37 0.39 -22.79 9.69
N ARG A 38 0.73 -23.14 8.45
CA ARG A 38 2.12 -23.25 8.01
C ARG A 38 2.69 -21.88 7.69
N GLU A 39 3.96 -21.70 8.03
CA GLU A 39 4.73 -20.54 7.62
C GLU A 39 5.05 -20.61 6.13
N LYS A 40 4.92 -19.48 5.45
CA LYS A 40 5.28 -19.31 4.04
C LYS A 40 6.04 -18.00 3.89
N SER A 41 7.19 -18.06 3.24
CA SER A 41 7.90 -16.86 2.80
C SER A 41 7.18 -16.22 1.61
N VAL A 42 6.89 -14.93 1.73
CA VAL A 42 6.29 -14.11 0.69
C VAL A 42 7.08 -12.82 0.54
N GLN A 43 7.17 -12.33 -0.69
CA GLN A 43 7.71 -11.00 -0.96
C GLN A 43 6.60 -9.96 -0.81
N SER A 44 6.88 -8.95 0.00
CA SER A 44 6.07 -7.75 0.13
C SER A 44 6.76 -6.60 -0.58
N LEU A 45 5.99 -5.82 -1.32
CA LEU A 45 6.43 -4.54 -1.85
C LEU A 45 6.11 -3.46 -0.83
N GLU A 46 7.13 -2.83 -0.26
CA GLU A 46 6.96 -1.72 0.69
C GLU A 46 7.29 -0.40 0.00
N PHE A 47 6.48 0.61 0.25
CA PHE A 47 6.71 1.98 -0.20
C PHE A 47 6.87 2.93 0.97
N ASP A 48 7.67 3.97 0.78
CA ASP A 48 7.63 5.14 1.63
C ASP A 48 6.58 6.12 1.12
N VAL A 49 5.88 6.77 2.05
CA VAL A 49 4.72 7.62 1.80
C VAL A 49 4.97 8.97 2.45
N ASP A 50 4.99 10.02 1.63
CA ASP A 50 5.13 11.41 2.08
C ASP A 50 3.79 12.17 2.11
N PHE A 51 2.72 11.57 1.57
CA PHE A 51 1.38 12.16 1.55
C PHE A 51 0.27 11.12 1.71
N GLU A 52 -0.67 11.40 2.60
CA GLU A 52 -1.85 10.56 2.88
C GLU A 52 -3.08 11.45 3.06
N ASP A 53 -4.10 11.26 2.21
CA ASP A 53 -5.41 11.92 2.31
C ASP A 53 -5.38 13.44 2.49
N GLY A 54 -4.48 14.14 1.79
CA GLY A 54 -4.38 15.60 1.86
C GLY A 54 -3.28 16.10 2.79
N ILE A 55 -2.61 15.21 3.54
CA ILE A 55 -1.70 15.57 4.63
C ILE A 55 -0.31 15.02 4.36
N ALA A 56 0.72 15.83 4.59
CA ALA A 56 2.11 15.37 4.58
C ALA A 56 2.37 14.42 5.75
N VAL A 57 2.93 13.24 5.46
CA VAL A 57 3.20 12.19 6.46
C VAL A 57 4.60 11.62 6.28
N SER A 58 5.03 10.79 7.24
CA SER A 58 6.20 9.94 7.10
C SER A 58 5.79 8.55 7.56
N LYS A 59 5.36 7.72 6.61
CA LYS A 59 4.84 6.37 6.87
C LYS A 59 5.31 5.41 5.78
N SER A 60 5.17 4.12 6.04
CA SER A 60 5.34 3.09 5.03
C SER A 60 4.00 2.45 4.65
N PHE A 61 3.90 2.02 3.39
CA PHE A 61 2.76 1.27 2.87
C PHE A 61 3.22 -0.11 2.39
N SER A 62 2.72 -1.16 3.01
CA SER A 62 3.07 -2.55 2.68
C SER A 62 2.02 -3.20 1.80
N VAL A 63 2.47 -3.72 0.66
CA VAL A 63 1.67 -4.46 -0.31
C VAL A 63 2.11 -5.94 -0.31
N VAL A 64 1.37 -6.76 0.42
CA VAL A 64 1.57 -8.22 0.49
C VAL A 64 0.75 -8.96 -0.56
N SER A 65 -0.32 -8.33 -1.08
CA SER A 65 -1.15 -8.94 -2.12
C SER A 65 -0.43 -8.95 -3.46
N GLN A 66 -0.25 -10.14 -4.04
CA GLN A 66 0.28 -10.29 -5.40
C GLN A 66 -0.56 -9.52 -6.43
N LYS A 67 -1.88 -9.43 -6.23
CA LYS A 67 -2.77 -8.71 -7.14
C LYS A 67 -2.49 -7.20 -7.12
N LEU A 68 -2.43 -6.59 -5.94
CA LEU A 68 -2.13 -5.16 -5.83
C LEU A 68 -0.69 -4.86 -6.27
N ALA A 69 0.26 -5.76 -5.97
CA ALA A 69 1.63 -5.63 -6.47
C ALA A 69 1.68 -5.64 -8.00
N ALA A 70 0.90 -6.52 -8.66
CA ALA A 70 0.80 -6.54 -10.12
C ALA A 70 0.16 -5.26 -10.69
N GLU A 71 -0.83 -4.67 -10.01
CA GLU A 71 -1.43 -3.38 -10.38
C GLU A 71 -0.42 -2.22 -10.29
N LEU A 72 0.52 -2.28 -9.34
CA LEU A 72 1.57 -1.27 -9.14
C LEU A 72 2.82 -1.50 -9.99
N ASN A 73 3.06 -2.73 -10.45
CA ASN A 73 4.27 -3.11 -11.19
C ASN A 73 4.61 -2.20 -12.39
N PRO A 74 3.64 -1.72 -13.20
CA PRO A 74 3.94 -0.77 -14.27
C PRO A 74 4.63 0.49 -13.74
N TYR A 75 4.27 0.97 -12.55
CA TYR A 75 4.80 2.23 -12.00
C TYR A 75 6.17 2.08 -11.34
N LEU A 76 6.63 0.85 -11.08
CA LEU A 76 7.95 0.60 -10.48
C LEU A 76 9.10 0.92 -11.45
N LEU A 77 8.91 0.64 -12.74
CA LEU A 77 9.94 0.89 -13.74
C LEU A 77 10.27 2.37 -13.82
N GLY A 78 11.54 2.72 -13.58
CA GLY A 78 12.01 4.11 -13.59
C GLY A 78 11.39 4.97 -12.49
N ASP A 79 10.93 4.36 -11.38
CA ASP A 79 10.28 5.02 -10.25
C ASP A 79 9.10 5.92 -10.62
N ARG A 80 8.36 5.55 -11.68
CA ARG A 80 7.23 6.36 -12.18
C ARG A 80 6.17 6.63 -11.11
N TYR A 81 6.04 5.78 -10.09
CA TYR A 81 5.14 6.01 -8.95
C TYR A 81 5.37 7.37 -8.26
N LYS A 82 6.58 7.94 -8.32
CA LYS A 82 6.91 9.27 -7.78
C LYS A 82 6.21 10.43 -8.50
N HIS A 83 5.56 10.16 -9.64
CA HIS A 83 4.88 11.15 -10.46
C HIS A 83 3.35 11.02 -10.41
N PHE A 84 2.82 10.12 -9.58
CA PHE A 84 1.38 9.85 -9.50
C PHE A 84 0.87 9.80 -8.06
N GLY A 85 -0.35 10.29 -7.87
CA GLY A 85 -1.18 9.99 -6.71
C GLY A 85 -1.98 8.71 -6.97
N PHE A 86 -2.05 7.84 -5.96
CA PHE A 86 -2.74 6.56 -6.05
C PHE A 86 -3.90 6.53 -5.07
N THR A 87 -5.10 6.24 -5.57
CA THR A 87 -6.26 5.97 -4.72
C THR A 87 -6.45 4.48 -4.55
N PHE A 88 -6.35 3.99 -3.31
CA PHE A 88 -6.58 2.60 -2.95
C PHE A 88 -7.94 2.43 -2.26
N LEU A 89 -8.53 1.25 -2.40
CA LEU A 89 -9.74 0.87 -1.67
C LEU A 89 -9.60 -0.57 -1.18
N LYS A 90 -9.78 -0.77 0.13
CA LYS A 90 -10.10 -2.08 0.68
C LYS A 90 -11.64 -2.23 0.69
N PRO A 91 -12.24 -3.10 -0.13
CA PRO A 91 -13.69 -3.08 -0.32
C PRO A 91 -14.48 -3.56 0.90
N SER A 92 -13.94 -4.49 1.68
CA SER A 92 -14.65 -5.12 2.81
C SER A 92 -13.65 -5.68 3.84
N PRO A 93 -14.05 -5.88 5.11
CA PRO A 93 -13.24 -6.57 6.11
C PRO A 93 -12.84 -7.99 5.67
N GLY A 94 -11.85 -8.56 6.34
CA GLY A 94 -11.37 -9.92 6.06
C GLY A 94 -10.26 -9.98 5.00
N ARG A 95 -10.17 -11.14 4.32
CA ARG A 95 -9.08 -11.52 3.41
C ARG A 95 -9.26 -11.02 1.97
N ILE A 96 -10.08 -10.00 1.77
CA ILE A 96 -10.25 -9.39 0.46
C ILE A 96 -9.10 -8.38 0.27
N PRO A 97 -8.26 -8.55 -0.77
CA PRO A 97 -7.14 -7.66 -0.97
C PRO A 97 -7.63 -6.25 -1.35
N PRO A 98 -6.89 -5.21 -0.94
CA PRO A 98 -7.10 -3.87 -1.49
C PRO A 98 -6.83 -3.86 -3.00
N ARG A 99 -7.41 -2.87 -3.67
CA ARG A 99 -7.23 -2.63 -5.11
C ARG A 99 -6.86 -1.19 -5.38
N LEU A 100 -6.13 -0.97 -6.48
CA LEU A 100 -5.93 0.33 -7.05
C LEU A 100 -7.21 0.80 -7.76
N VAL A 101 -7.71 1.97 -7.40
CA VAL A 101 -8.97 2.54 -7.93
C VAL A 101 -8.71 3.62 -8.97
N LEU A 102 -7.74 4.48 -8.72
CA LEU A 102 -7.43 5.64 -9.55
C LEU A 102 -5.95 5.97 -9.46
N VAL A 103 -5.39 6.42 -10.58
CA VAL A 103 -4.02 6.93 -10.69
C VAL A 103 -4.09 8.25 -11.42
N GLU A 104 -3.56 9.29 -10.82
CA GLU A 104 -3.60 10.66 -11.37
C GLU A 104 -2.21 11.28 -11.28
N PRO A 105 -1.81 12.15 -12.22
CA PRO A 105 -0.55 12.88 -12.11
C PRO A 105 -0.45 13.59 -10.76
N TRP A 106 0.68 13.42 -10.08
CA TRP A 106 0.90 14.04 -8.79
C TRP A 106 1.20 15.52 -8.95
N THR A 107 0.33 16.35 -8.39
CA THR A 107 0.56 17.79 -8.24
C THR A 107 0.56 18.10 -6.74
N ARG A 108 1.66 18.66 -6.23
CA ARG A 108 1.65 19.27 -4.90
C ARG A 108 0.77 20.52 -4.96
N SER A 109 -0.49 20.39 -4.58
CA SER A 109 -1.42 21.50 -4.37
C SER A 109 -1.19 22.14 -3.01
#